data_AF-A0A9W8H3V3-F1
#
_entry.id   AF-A0A9W8H3V3-F1
#
_cell.length_a   1.000
_cell.length_b   1.000
_cell.length_c   1.000
_cell.angle_alpha   90.00
_cell.angle_beta   90.00
_cell.angle_gamma   90.00
#
_symmetry.space_group_name_H-M   'P 1'
#
loop_
_entity.id
_entity.type
_entity.pdbx_description
1 polymer ?
#
loop_
_entity_poly.entity_id
_entity_poly.type
_entity_poly.pdbx_seq_one_letter_code
_entity_poly.pdbx_strand_id
1 'polypeptide(L)'
;MSPLTKRVAEVNIEDLWPTDSIKYKIRAGVVLTVYAVYMIYAIITFIMFVQKARDKHSGLAQRNVSLVMLQSIGCIIMGSAAMVSTAVQLWPCFLRLWLVDIGFMMVYSSIAARAIQHIVVSNVHILTNTLATSNAPALKGTMTPHSNLDFLRQEDGPRHHRSGSQTSIYSTTDFGHNESTQGMVLNEKKQTTEIGGSRTERHASLVHLDNGPDSKVYRRLQKYTRLQRFVTNRSLTIFILLNFMAACLMSLAINIVNEQFSISPMNKMCTMMWGFMPVTAIIAVYAILILPVLLIKCWSLKDAYGIRNDLIVSIVAGGLCVILTVLWETILIRVAHSWSGWFFTWLCAVVLHTVSLVLPLWAAIRHSRDVMMRMHGANGMGATMSAAIAGAGGEDGHLGKRAEFNSILADPYEYRFFCDFAASCFCSEMTAFIDEYQVLKGLTVIALGSEDMWREDVDQLESSYMARMANNIDGGIGYLAMANRAYPHSKSLRLQTPPTVSILETALAVYPQYDLSEVTPFPVASMDKLVAIFSVFVNSNSYTAVSLPSSMVLRIRERLGRSQLTLTILDEIKDEVLNMLYYDVFTRYAKRK
;
A
#
# COMPACT_ATOMS: atom_id res chain seq x y z
N MET A 1 9.71 52.22 -10.64
CA MET A 1 11.10 51.76 -10.44
C MET A 1 11.88 52.89 -9.77
N SER A 2 12.44 52.66 -8.58
CA SER A 2 13.21 53.71 -7.87
C SER A 2 14.57 53.92 -8.56
N PRO A 3 15.20 55.11 -8.44
CA PRO A 3 16.53 55.35 -9.00
C PRO A 3 17.62 54.38 -8.48
N LEU A 4 17.41 53.75 -7.31
CA LEU A 4 18.28 52.68 -6.81
C LEU A 4 18.22 51.41 -7.68
N THR A 5 17.03 51.02 -8.16
CA THR A 5 16.89 49.88 -9.08
C THR A 5 17.56 50.10 -10.43
N LYS A 6 17.74 51.36 -10.86
CA LYS A 6 18.39 51.68 -12.14
C LYS A 6 19.91 51.50 -12.09
N ARG A 7 20.57 51.85 -10.97
CA ARG A 7 22.04 51.66 -10.81
C ARG A 7 22.47 50.21 -10.59
N VAL A 8 21.59 49.36 -10.07
CA VAL A 8 21.90 47.91 -9.92
C VAL A 8 21.77 47.17 -11.26
N ALA A 9 20.97 47.69 -12.19
CA ALA A 9 20.74 47.08 -13.50
C ALA A 9 21.90 47.26 -14.50
N GLU A 10 22.86 48.16 -14.23
CA GLU A 10 24.00 48.44 -15.12
C GLU A 10 25.27 47.63 -14.80
N VAL A 11 25.25 46.76 -13.78
CA VAL A 11 26.34 45.79 -13.62
C VAL A 11 26.22 44.76 -14.74
N ASN A 12 27.01 44.95 -15.79
CA ASN A 12 27.10 44.00 -16.91
C ASN A 12 27.47 42.62 -16.36
N ILE A 13 26.50 41.71 -16.39
CA ILE A 13 26.64 40.33 -15.91
C ILE A 13 27.75 39.60 -16.68
N GLU A 14 27.98 39.99 -17.93
CA GLU A 14 29.05 39.46 -18.80
C GLU A 14 30.46 39.71 -18.23
N ASP A 15 30.65 40.78 -17.44
CA ASP A 15 31.96 41.12 -16.88
C ASP A 15 32.32 40.29 -15.64
N LEU A 16 31.32 39.69 -14.97
CA LEU A 16 31.58 38.96 -13.72
C LEU A 16 32.27 37.61 -13.94
N TRP A 17 31.98 36.93 -15.05
CA TRP A 17 32.51 35.60 -15.35
C TRP A 17 32.59 35.34 -16.86
N PRO A 18 33.61 35.86 -17.56
CA PRO A 18 33.79 35.55 -18.96
C PRO A 18 33.84 34.03 -19.15
N THR A 19 33.12 33.51 -20.14
CA THR A 19 33.00 32.07 -20.41
C THR A 19 34.36 31.39 -20.64
N ASP A 20 35.35 32.17 -21.06
CA ASP A 20 36.72 31.72 -21.28
C ASP A 20 37.57 31.67 -20.00
N SER A 21 37.08 32.23 -18.89
CA SER A 21 37.78 32.22 -17.61
C SER A 21 38.00 30.79 -17.09
N ILE A 22 39.23 30.52 -16.65
CA ILE A 22 39.61 29.25 -16.00
C ILE A 22 38.67 28.94 -14.83
N LYS A 23 38.29 29.95 -14.05
CA LYS A 23 37.39 29.78 -12.89
C LYS A 23 36.01 29.27 -13.29
N TYR A 24 35.46 29.77 -14.41
CA TYR A 24 34.18 29.29 -14.94
C TYR A 24 34.28 27.83 -15.38
N LYS A 25 35.33 27.48 -16.13
CA LYS A 25 35.56 26.09 -16.59
C LYS A 25 35.69 25.11 -15.43
N ILE A 26 36.42 25.47 -14.37
CA ILE A 26 36.55 24.66 -13.15
C ILE A 26 35.19 24.48 -12.48
N ARG A 27 34.44 25.57 -12.25
CA ARG A 27 33.10 25.50 -11.63
C ARG A 27 32.16 24.61 -12.43
N ALA A 28 32.04 24.86 -13.73
CA ALA A 28 31.16 24.10 -14.61
C ALA A 28 31.55 22.61 -14.60
N GLY A 29 32.85 22.30 -14.69
CA GLY A 29 33.37 20.94 -14.57
C GLY A 29 32.95 20.26 -13.26
N VAL A 30 33.16 20.91 -12.11
CA VAL A 30 32.78 20.37 -10.79
C VAL A 30 31.28 20.11 -10.71
N VAL A 31 30.44 21.09 -11.10
CA VAL A 31 28.98 20.95 -11.04
C VAL A 31 28.49 19.84 -11.99
N LEU A 32 29.04 19.73 -13.20
CA LEU A 32 28.70 18.66 -14.14
C LEU A 32 29.15 17.28 -13.65
N THR A 33 30.30 17.16 -12.98
CA THR A 33 30.72 15.91 -12.35
C THR A 33 29.77 15.48 -11.23
N VAL A 34 29.40 16.41 -10.34
CA VAL A 34 28.41 16.15 -9.27
C VAL A 34 27.06 15.76 -9.88
N TYR A 35 26.64 16.43 -10.95
CA TYR A 35 25.44 16.09 -11.69
C TYR A 35 25.48 14.69 -12.29
N ALA A 36 26.60 14.29 -12.92
CA ALA A 36 26.77 12.94 -13.47
C ALA A 36 26.65 11.86 -12.38
N VAL A 37 27.28 12.07 -11.22
CA VAL A 37 27.15 11.17 -10.06
C VAL A 37 25.69 11.10 -9.58
N TYR A 38 25.01 12.24 -9.48
CA TYR A 38 23.59 12.29 -9.12
C TYR A 38 22.71 11.50 -10.10
N MET A 39 22.94 11.63 -11.41
CA MET A 39 22.16 10.91 -12.43
C MET A 39 22.38 9.40 -12.34
N ILE A 40 23.63 8.95 -12.15
CA ILE A 40 23.93 7.53 -11.95
C ILE A 40 23.22 7.00 -10.70
N TYR A 41 23.32 7.72 -9.58
CA TYR A 41 22.61 7.39 -8.34
C TYR A 41 21.10 7.29 -8.55
N ALA A 42 20.49 8.30 -9.17
CA ALA A 42 19.04 8.36 -9.36
C ALA A 42 18.54 7.24 -10.28
N ILE A 43 19.23 6.97 -11.39
CA ILE A 43 18.86 5.93 -12.36
C ILE A 43 19.02 4.53 -11.74
N ILE A 44 20.15 4.22 -11.10
CA ILE A 44 20.38 2.90 -10.50
C ILE A 44 19.32 2.60 -9.44
N THR A 45 19.10 3.54 -8.51
CA THR A 45 18.12 3.35 -7.44
C THR A 45 16.68 3.28 -7.96
N PHE A 46 16.34 4.04 -9.01
CA PHE A 46 15.05 3.93 -9.69
C PHE A 46 14.85 2.55 -10.33
N ILE A 47 15.84 2.04 -11.07
CA ILE A 47 15.77 0.71 -11.70
C ILE A 47 15.63 -0.39 -10.64
N MET A 48 16.46 -0.36 -9.59
CA MET A 48 16.37 -1.32 -8.49
C MET A 48 15.00 -1.28 -7.80
N PHE A 49 14.44 -0.08 -7.59
CA PHE A 49 13.10 0.07 -7.05
C PHE A 49 12.04 -0.54 -7.96
N VAL A 50 12.07 -0.27 -9.26
CA VAL A 50 11.10 -0.83 -10.22
C VAL A 50 11.21 -2.36 -10.27
N GLN A 51 12.43 -2.91 -10.28
CA GLN A 51 12.64 -4.35 -10.26
C GLN A 51 12.09 -4.98 -8.98
N LYS A 52 12.38 -4.39 -7.81
CA LYS A 52 11.91 -4.94 -6.54
C LYS A 52 10.41 -4.73 -6.32
N ALA A 53 9.84 -3.63 -6.80
CA ALA A 53 8.42 -3.35 -6.69
C ALA A 53 7.54 -4.24 -7.58
N ARG A 54 8.12 -4.90 -8.60
CA ARG A 54 7.42 -5.95 -9.37
C ARG A 54 7.18 -7.23 -8.57
N ASP A 55 7.94 -7.44 -7.50
CA ASP A 55 7.72 -8.55 -6.58
C ASP A 55 6.48 -8.27 -5.73
N LYS A 56 5.36 -8.94 -6.07
CA LYS A 56 4.04 -8.75 -5.43
C LYS A 56 4.06 -8.98 -3.92
N HIS A 57 5.01 -9.77 -3.43
CA HIS A 57 5.15 -10.13 -2.02
C HIS A 57 6.09 -9.19 -1.27
N SER A 58 6.73 -8.25 -1.95
CA SER A 58 7.54 -7.24 -1.27
C SER A 58 6.63 -6.25 -0.55
N GLY A 59 7.02 -5.80 0.65
CA GLY A 59 6.34 -4.68 1.32
C GLY A 59 6.32 -3.39 0.50
N LEU A 60 7.07 -3.32 -0.61
CA LEU A 60 6.99 -2.21 -1.58
C LEU A 60 5.71 -2.27 -2.42
N ALA A 61 5.14 -3.45 -2.66
CA ALA A 61 3.92 -3.61 -3.45
C ALA A 61 2.69 -3.00 -2.75
N GLN A 62 2.72 -2.92 -1.42
CA GLN A 62 1.70 -2.23 -0.62
C GLN A 62 1.77 -0.70 -0.77
N ARG A 63 2.91 -0.18 -1.25
CA ARG A 63 3.05 1.25 -1.58
C ARG A 63 2.54 1.49 -3.00
N ASN A 64 1.98 2.66 -3.25
CA ASN A 64 1.57 3.03 -4.60
C ASN A 64 2.79 3.30 -5.50
N VAL A 65 3.30 2.24 -6.11
CA VAL A 65 4.52 2.23 -6.95
C VAL A 65 4.43 3.27 -8.07
N SER A 66 3.27 3.40 -8.73
CA SER A 66 3.08 4.34 -9.84
C SER A 66 3.32 5.80 -9.41
N LEU A 67 2.75 6.21 -8.29
CA LEU A 67 2.91 7.59 -7.80
C LEU A 67 4.33 7.87 -7.35
N VAL A 68 5.01 6.90 -6.74
CA VAL A 68 6.41 7.04 -6.33
C VAL A 68 7.32 7.15 -7.56
N MET A 69 7.05 6.37 -8.62
CA MET A 69 7.78 6.46 -9.89
C MET A 69 7.59 7.82 -10.54
N LEU A 70 6.36 8.35 -10.61
CA LEU A 70 6.08 9.68 -11.16
C LEU A 70 6.79 10.78 -10.37
N GLN A 71 6.78 10.70 -9.03
CA GLN A 71 7.51 11.62 -8.18
C GLN A 71 9.02 11.59 -8.47
N SER A 72 9.60 10.40 -8.62
CA SER A 72 11.03 10.24 -8.91
C SER A 72 11.41 10.78 -10.29
N ILE A 73 10.60 10.52 -11.33
CA ILE A 73 10.80 11.10 -12.65
C ILE A 73 10.78 12.64 -12.56
N GLY A 74 9.82 13.20 -11.81
CA GLY A 74 9.80 14.63 -11.51
C GLY A 74 11.05 15.12 -10.79
N CYS A 75 11.57 14.36 -9.81
CA CYS A 75 12.81 14.70 -9.10
C CYS A 75 14.01 14.71 -10.04
N ILE A 76 14.11 13.74 -10.96
CA ILE A 76 15.19 13.69 -11.96
C ILE A 76 15.10 14.91 -12.88
N ILE A 77 13.92 15.21 -13.44
CA ILE A 77 13.72 16.38 -14.33
C ILE A 77 14.07 17.68 -13.59
N MET A 78 13.52 17.87 -12.40
CA MET A 78 13.73 19.05 -11.56
C MET A 78 15.21 19.20 -11.14
N GLY A 79 15.84 18.11 -10.69
CA GLY A 79 17.24 18.07 -10.28
C GLY A 79 18.19 18.33 -11.44
N SER A 80 17.93 17.75 -12.62
CA SER A 80 18.66 18.03 -13.85
C SER A 80 18.54 19.49 -14.26
N ALA A 81 17.34 20.04 -14.29
CA ALA A 81 17.13 21.45 -14.64
C ALA A 81 17.89 22.39 -13.70
N ALA A 82 17.82 22.12 -12.38
CA ALA A 82 18.51 22.89 -11.36
C ALA A 82 20.04 22.84 -11.50
N MET A 83 20.61 21.65 -11.69
CA MET A 83 22.07 21.48 -11.82
C MET A 83 22.59 22.07 -13.11
N VAL A 84 21.91 21.83 -14.24
CA VAL A 84 22.37 22.35 -15.53
C VAL A 84 22.22 23.87 -15.58
N SER A 85 21.15 24.43 -15.00
CA SER A 85 21.03 25.89 -14.82
C SER A 85 22.09 26.49 -13.90
N THR A 86 22.70 25.67 -13.02
CA THR A 86 23.79 26.12 -12.13
C THR A 86 25.16 25.99 -12.79
N ALA A 87 25.32 25.01 -13.68
CA ALA A 87 26.56 24.73 -14.41
C ALA A 87 26.75 25.63 -15.64
N VAL A 88 25.68 25.88 -16.40
CA VAL A 88 25.71 26.58 -17.68
C VAL A 88 25.02 27.94 -17.53
N GLN A 89 25.78 29.03 -17.72
CA GLN A 89 25.20 30.39 -17.66
C GLN A 89 24.27 30.68 -18.84
N LEU A 90 24.64 30.22 -20.04
CA LEU A 90 23.91 30.45 -21.29
C LEU A 90 22.87 29.35 -21.56
N TRP A 91 21.97 29.13 -20.61
CA TRP A 91 20.91 28.13 -20.73
C TRP A 91 19.64 28.73 -21.37
N PRO A 92 19.03 28.09 -22.37
CA PRO A 92 17.82 28.62 -23.02
C PRO A 92 16.68 28.84 -22.02
N CYS A 93 16.10 30.04 -22.03
CA CYS A 93 15.08 30.42 -21.04
C CYS A 93 13.83 29.56 -21.11
N PHE A 94 13.39 29.18 -22.31
CA PHE A 94 12.24 28.30 -22.48
C PHE A 94 12.50 26.91 -21.89
N LEU A 95 13.68 26.30 -22.08
CA LEU A 95 14.00 25.00 -21.48
C LEU A 95 14.02 25.07 -19.96
N ARG A 96 14.55 26.17 -19.40
CA ARG A 96 14.52 26.40 -17.96
C ARG A 96 13.09 26.46 -17.44
N LEU A 97 12.24 27.25 -18.09
CA LEU A 97 10.83 27.37 -17.72
C LEU A 97 10.13 26.02 -17.75
N TRP A 98 10.23 25.29 -18.87
CA TRP A 98 9.53 24.03 -19.08
C TRP A 98 9.97 22.95 -18.10
N LEU A 99 11.28 22.70 -17.96
CA LEU A 99 11.76 21.62 -17.10
C LEU A 99 11.49 21.90 -15.62
N VAL A 100 11.58 23.17 -15.21
CA VAL A 100 11.20 23.58 -13.85
C VAL A 100 9.71 23.37 -13.64
N ASP A 101 8.86 23.95 -14.48
CA ASP A 101 7.41 23.88 -14.32
C ASP A 101 6.91 22.43 -14.29
N ILE A 102 7.32 21.63 -15.28
CA ILE A 102 7.01 20.19 -15.36
C ILE A 102 7.53 19.44 -14.14
N GLY A 103 8.81 19.62 -13.79
CA GLY A 103 9.45 18.88 -12.70
C GLY A 103 8.77 19.17 -11.36
N PHE A 104 8.56 20.45 -11.03
CA PHE A 104 7.87 20.87 -9.82
C PHE A 104 6.44 20.33 -9.78
N MET A 105 5.68 20.50 -10.86
CA MET A 105 4.29 20.06 -10.92
C MET A 105 4.16 18.55 -10.76
N MET A 106 5.03 17.76 -11.39
CA MET A 106 5.06 16.30 -11.20
C MET A 106 5.39 15.91 -9.75
N VAL A 107 6.41 16.53 -9.14
CA VAL A 107 6.84 16.19 -7.77
C VAL A 107 5.75 16.54 -6.74
N TYR A 108 5.25 17.77 -6.76
CA TYR A 108 4.31 18.24 -5.74
C TYR A 108 2.92 17.63 -5.90
N SER A 109 2.44 17.44 -7.14
CA SER A 109 1.16 16.73 -7.37
C SER A 109 1.26 15.26 -6.95
N SER A 110 2.41 14.60 -7.15
CA SER A 110 2.63 13.22 -6.70
C SER A 110 2.67 13.12 -5.17
N ILE A 111 3.36 14.03 -4.48
CA ILE A 111 3.38 14.08 -3.00
C ILE A 111 1.96 14.32 -2.46
N ALA A 112 1.22 15.28 -3.04
CA ALA A 112 -0.15 15.59 -2.64
C ALA A 112 -1.08 14.39 -2.88
N ALA A 113 -1.00 13.75 -4.04
CA ALA A 113 -1.78 12.55 -4.37
C ALA A 113 -1.51 11.39 -3.39
N ARG A 114 -0.24 11.12 -3.06
CA ARG A 114 0.15 10.09 -2.09
C ARG A 114 -0.38 10.41 -0.68
N ALA A 115 -0.30 11.67 -0.25
CA ALA A 115 -0.82 12.08 1.04
C ALA A 115 -2.35 11.95 1.11
N ILE A 116 -3.08 12.39 0.08
CA ILE A 116 -4.54 12.23 0.00
C ILE A 116 -4.92 10.74 0.03
N GLN A 117 -4.21 9.91 -0.74
CA GLN A 117 -4.41 8.46 -0.72
C GLN A 117 -4.23 7.85 0.64
N HIS A 118 -3.10 8.15 1.27
CA HIS A 118 -2.81 7.65 2.60
C HIS A 118 -3.89 8.09 3.60
N ILE A 119 -4.32 9.36 3.59
CA ILE A 119 -5.38 9.86 4.48
C ILE A 119 -6.70 9.14 4.26
N VAL A 120 -7.14 8.96 3.01
CA VAL A 120 -8.44 8.36 2.71
C VAL A 120 -8.46 6.88 3.06
N VAL A 121 -7.47 6.11 2.61
CA VAL A 121 -7.34 4.68 2.94
C VAL A 121 -7.25 4.47 4.45
N SER A 122 -6.45 5.32 5.11
CA SER A 122 -6.29 5.25 6.57
C SER A 122 -7.60 5.42 7.33
N ASN A 123 -8.40 6.44 6.96
CA ASN A 123 -9.65 6.71 7.65
C ASN A 123 -10.71 5.63 7.38
N VAL A 124 -10.75 5.04 6.18
CA VAL A 124 -11.65 3.93 5.89
C VAL A 124 -11.36 2.77 6.84
N HIS A 125 -10.09 2.37 6.96
CA HIS A 125 -9.70 1.25 7.81
C HIS A 125 -9.99 1.50 9.30
N ILE A 126 -9.66 2.69 9.82
CA ILE A 126 -9.93 3.05 11.23
C ILE A 126 -11.43 3.00 11.52
N LEU A 127 -12.27 3.54 10.62
CA LEU A 127 -13.72 3.58 10.80
C LEU A 127 -14.36 2.19 10.66
N THR A 128 -13.90 1.37 9.71
CA THR A 128 -14.35 -0.02 9.55
C THR A 128 -14.06 -0.82 10.82
N ASN A 129 -12.86 -0.68 11.39
CA ASN A 129 -12.49 -1.37 12.61
C ASN A 129 -13.28 -0.87 13.83
N THR A 130 -13.56 0.44 13.91
CA THR A 130 -14.43 1.00 14.96
C THR A 130 -15.85 0.42 14.90
N LEU A 131 -16.39 0.19 13.71
CA LEU A 131 -17.72 -0.43 13.54
C LEU A 131 -17.71 -1.93 13.82
N ALA A 132 -16.63 -2.63 13.47
CA ALA A 132 -16.47 -4.04 13.78
C ALA A 132 -16.45 -4.27 15.30
N THR A 133 -15.79 -3.38 16.05
CA THR A 133 -15.66 -3.50 17.51
C THR A 133 -16.90 -3.03 18.26
N SER A 134 -17.63 -2.03 17.75
CA SER A 134 -18.88 -1.54 18.35
C SER A 134 -20.05 -2.53 18.21
N ASN A 135 -20.07 -3.34 17.16
CA ASN A 135 -21.18 -4.26 16.86
C ASN A 135 -21.10 -5.64 17.55
N ALA A 136 -20.11 -5.87 18.42
CA ALA A 136 -19.99 -7.10 19.19
C ALA A 136 -20.51 -6.93 20.63
N PRO A 137 -21.44 -7.75 21.17
CA PRO A 137 -22.45 -8.66 20.62
C PRO A 137 -23.88 -8.33 21.15
N ALA A 138 -24.22 -7.05 21.38
CA ALA A 138 -25.57 -6.68 21.84
C ALA A 138 -26.65 -6.85 20.73
N LEU A 139 -26.24 -7.03 19.48
CA LEU A 139 -27.13 -7.16 18.32
C LEU A 139 -26.98 -8.50 17.57
N LYS A 140 -26.61 -9.58 18.27
CA LYS A 140 -26.63 -10.94 17.69
C LYS A 140 -28.04 -11.49 17.44
N GLY A 141 -29.09 -10.68 17.61
CA GLY A 141 -30.48 -11.12 17.56
C GLY A 141 -31.26 -10.83 16.28
N THR A 142 -30.95 -9.82 15.45
CA THR A 142 -32.03 -9.33 14.55
C THR A 142 -31.71 -8.68 13.21
N MET A 143 -30.47 -8.49 12.75
CA MET A 143 -30.26 -7.99 11.38
C MET A 143 -28.95 -8.46 10.75
N THR A 144 -29.06 -9.41 9.82
CA THR A 144 -28.04 -9.64 8.80
C THR A 144 -28.12 -8.54 7.74
N PRO A 145 -27.05 -7.76 7.48
CA PRO A 145 -27.06 -6.72 6.45
C PRO A 145 -26.93 -7.36 5.07
N HIS A 146 -28.04 -7.46 4.34
CA HIS A 146 -28.11 -8.23 3.10
C HIS A 146 -27.86 -7.43 1.79
N SER A 147 -27.45 -6.15 1.81
CA SER A 147 -27.66 -5.30 0.62
C SER A 147 -26.58 -4.29 0.20
N ASN A 148 -25.37 -4.26 0.78
CA ASN A 148 -24.37 -3.24 0.39
C ASN A 148 -23.08 -3.75 -0.27
N LEU A 149 -22.90 -5.07 -0.44
CA LEU A 149 -21.69 -5.61 -1.07
C LEU A 149 -21.80 -5.84 -2.59
N ASP A 150 -23.00 -5.82 -3.16
CA ASP A 150 -23.20 -5.87 -4.63
C ASP A 150 -22.65 -4.62 -5.33
N PHE A 151 -22.37 -3.54 -4.60
CA PHE A 151 -21.79 -2.32 -5.15
C PHE A 151 -20.31 -2.49 -5.55
N LEU A 152 -19.56 -3.44 -4.95
CA LEU A 152 -18.14 -3.67 -5.30
C LEU A 152 -17.97 -4.69 -6.46
N ARG A 153 -19.06 -5.21 -7.03
CA ARG A 153 -19.04 -6.23 -8.09
C ARG A 153 -19.20 -5.66 -9.51
N GLN A 154 -19.32 -4.34 -9.66
CA GLN A 154 -19.64 -3.71 -10.93
C GLN A 154 -18.45 -2.95 -11.53
N GLU A 155 -17.39 -3.66 -11.93
CA GLU A 155 -16.51 -3.24 -13.04
C GLU A 155 -15.54 -4.36 -13.43
N ASP A 156 -16.07 -5.45 -13.99
CA ASP A 156 -15.32 -6.33 -14.91
C ASP A 156 -16.31 -6.98 -15.86
N GLY A 157 -16.82 -6.18 -16.79
CA GLY A 157 -17.47 -6.70 -17.99
C GLY A 157 -16.41 -7.17 -18.98
N PRO A 158 -16.59 -8.31 -19.66
CA PRO A 158 -15.64 -8.79 -20.65
C PRO A 158 -15.66 -7.84 -21.85
N ARG A 159 -14.67 -6.94 -21.94
CA ARG A 159 -14.39 -6.23 -23.18
C ARG A 159 -13.72 -7.21 -24.13
N HIS A 160 -14.48 -7.65 -25.13
CA HIS A 160 -13.96 -8.26 -26.35
C HIS A 160 -12.86 -7.37 -26.95
N HIS A 161 -11.60 -7.73 -26.72
CA HIS A 161 -10.48 -7.21 -27.48
C HIS A 161 -10.46 -7.93 -28.83
N ARG A 162 -11.02 -7.25 -29.83
CA ARG A 162 -10.77 -7.51 -31.25
C ARG A 162 -9.48 -6.77 -31.63
N SER A 163 -8.37 -7.49 -31.70
CA SER A 163 -7.17 -7.04 -32.43
C SER A 163 -6.57 -8.25 -33.13
N GLY A 164 -6.65 -8.24 -34.45
CA GLY A 164 -5.96 -9.20 -35.29
C GLY A 164 -4.46 -8.93 -35.39
N SER A 165 -3.79 -9.89 -36.03
CA SER A 165 -2.45 -9.78 -36.65
C SER A 165 -1.25 -9.72 -35.68
N GLN A 166 -0.66 -10.87 -35.32
CA GLN A 166 0.47 -11.46 -36.05
C GLN A 166 1.06 -12.71 -35.33
N THR A 167 1.04 -13.84 -36.05
CA THR A 167 2.07 -14.90 -36.18
C THR A 167 2.89 -15.40 -34.97
N SER A 168 2.62 -16.64 -34.53
CA SER A 168 3.54 -17.81 -34.52
C SER A 168 2.86 -18.99 -33.79
N ILE A 169 2.33 -20.01 -34.47
CA ILE A 169 2.98 -21.29 -34.86
C ILE A 169 3.14 -22.29 -33.68
N TYR A 170 2.45 -23.45 -33.82
CA TYR A 170 2.34 -24.68 -33.01
C TYR A 170 1.64 -24.55 -31.63
N SER A 171 0.70 -25.40 -31.18
CA SER A 171 0.37 -26.79 -31.49
C SER A 171 -1.11 -27.06 -31.18
N THR A 172 -1.74 -27.82 -32.08
CA THR A 172 -3.14 -28.28 -32.09
C THR A 172 -3.35 -29.52 -31.21
N THR A 173 -4.40 -29.53 -30.39
CA THR A 173 -5.22 -30.73 -30.12
C THR A 173 -6.68 -30.31 -29.95
N ASP A 174 -7.48 -30.68 -30.94
CA ASP A 174 -8.94 -30.59 -30.99
C ASP A 174 -9.60 -31.53 -29.98
N PHE A 175 -10.63 -31.05 -29.29
CA PHE A 175 -11.76 -31.87 -28.87
C PHE A 175 -13.05 -31.08 -29.11
N GLY A 176 -13.94 -31.68 -29.89
CA GLY A 176 -15.16 -31.07 -30.42
C GLY A 176 -16.23 -30.81 -29.36
N HIS A 177 -16.99 -29.73 -29.58
CA HIS A 177 -18.25 -29.48 -28.91
C HIS A 177 -19.39 -29.48 -29.93
N ASN A 178 -20.31 -30.42 -29.70
CA ASN A 178 -21.65 -30.47 -30.27
C ASN A 178 -22.65 -29.86 -29.27
N GLU A 179 -23.81 -29.47 -29.83
CA GLU A 179 -25.11 -29.22 -29.18
C GLU A 179 -25.27 -27.88 -28.45
N SER A 180 -26.04 -26.93 -29.01
CA SER A 180 -27.52 -26.86 -29.07
C SER A 180 -28.15 -26.52 -27.71
N THR A 181 -28.57 -25.27 -27.54
CA THR A 181 -29.73 -24.98 -26.67
C THR A 181 -30.45 -23.73 -27.11
N GLN A 182 -31.72 -23.94 -27.40
CA GLN A 182 -32.74 -23.04 -27.85
C GLN A 182 -33.64 -22.71 -26.65
N GLY A 183 -34.08 -21.46 -26.52
CA GLY A 183 -35.32 -21.11 -25.81
C GLY A 183 -35.19 -20.66 -24.35
N MET A 184 -35.59 -19.42 -24.05
CA MET A 184 -36.93 -19.13 -23.51
C MET A 184 -37.04 -17.62 -23.20
N VAL A 185 -37.99 -16.98 -23.87
CA VAL A 185 -38.49 -15.64 -23.57
C VAL A 185 -39.57 -15.80 -22.50
N LEU A 186 -39.34 -15.26 -21.31
CA LEU A 186 -40.36 -15.17 -20.26
C LEU A 186 -40.95 -13.76 -20.25
N ASN A 187 -42.27 -13.74 -20.41
CA ASN A 187 -43.14 -12.60 -20.59
C ASN A 187 -43.65 -12.16 -19.21
N GLU A 188 -43.22 -11.00 -18.72
CA GLU A 188 -43.58 -10.50 -17.39
C GLU A 188 -44.91 -9.73 -17.45
N LYS A 189 -46.00 -10.42 -17.10
CA LYS A 189 -47.34 -9.85 -16.98
C LYS A 189 -47.58 -9.33 -15.56
N LYS A 190 -47.51 -8.01 -15.44
CA LYS A 190 -48.40 -7.09 -14.71
C LYS A 190 -49.45 -7.75 -13.78
N GLN A 191 -49.24 -7.67 -12.47
CA GLN A 191 -50.29 -7.82 -11.46
C GLN A 191 -50.16 -6.72 -10.40
N THR A 192 -50.82 -5.59 -10.66
CA THR A 192 -51.14 -4.54 -9.70
C THR A 192 -52.29 -5.01 -8.83
N THR A 193 -52.04 -5.21 -7.53
CA THR A 193 -53.09 -5.37 -6.53
C THR A 193 -52.95 -4.27 -5.51
N GLU A 194 -54.01 -3.46 -5.41
CA GLU A 194 -54.17 -2.36 -4.49
C GLU A 194 -54.23 -2.89 -3.05
N ILE A 195 -53.33 -2.40 -2.18
CA ILE A 195 -53.52 -2.42 -0.74
C ILE A 195 -53.39 -0.98 -0.27
N GLY A 196 -54.53 -0.30 -0.22
CA GLY A 196 -54.71 0.96 0.47
C GLY A 196 -54.72 0.72 1.97
N GLY A 197 -53.65 1.13 2.65
CA GLY A 197 -53.56 1.07 4.11
C GLY A 197 -52.40 1.94 4.61
N SER A 198 -52.76 3.12 5.14
CA SER A 198 -51.99 3.90 6.12
C SER A 198 -50.46 3.94 5.92
N ARG A 199 -50.00 4.76 4.95
CA ARG A 199 -48.57 4.96 4.65
C ARG A 199 -47.94 6.14 5.40
N THR A 200 -48.73 6.91 6.15
CA THR A 200 -48.29 8.20 6.72
C THR A 200 -47.74 8.10 8.13
N GLU A 201 -48.05 7.06 8.92
CA GLU A 201 -47.57 6.94 10.31
C GLU A 201 -46.33 6.05 10.50
N ARG A 202 -46.01 5.13 9.57
CA ARG A 202 -44.79 4.31 9.67
C ARG A 202 -43.50 5.04 9.29
N HIS A 203 -43.58 6.22 8.67
CA HIS A 203 -42.39 7.03 8.35
C HIS A 203 -41.93 7.91 9.52
N ALA A 204 -42.77 8.19 10.52
CA ALA A 204 -42.38 9.02 11.67
C ALA A 204 -41.56 8.23 12.71
N SER A 205 -41.84 6.94 12.91
CA SER A 205 -41.12 6.13 13.92
C SER A 205 -39.76 5.60 13.46
N LEU A 206 -39.44 5.62 12.15
CA LEU A 206 -38.12 5.19 11.67
C LEU A 206 -37.05 6.31 11.71
N VAL A 207 -37.48 7.57 11.90
CA VAL A 207 -36.56 8.73 11.93
C VAL A 207 -35.96 8.96 13.33
N HIS A 208 -36.58 8.44 14.40
CA HIS A 208 -36.11 8.70 15.76
C HIS A 208 -34.94 7.81 16.24
N LEU A 209 -34.60 6.75 15.49
CA LEU A 209 -33.43 5.89 15.76
C LEU A 209 -32.12 6.40 15.11
N ASP A 210 -32.16 7.47 14.31
CA ASP A 210 -31.02 7.87 13.47
C ASP A 210 -30.00 8.82 14.15
N ASN A 211 -30.18 9.14 15.43
CA ASN A 211 -29.28 10.06 16.17
C ASN A 211 -28.26 9.36 17.08
N GLY A 212 -28.15 8.03 17.03
CA GLY A 212 -27.13 7.29 17.78
C GLY A 212 -25.70 7.69 17.41
N PRO A 213 -24.72 7.56 18.32
CA PRO A 213 -23.31 7.81 18.03
C PRO A 213 -22.81 6.99 16.83
N ASP A 214 -23.37 5.80 16.60
CA ASP A 214 -23.02 4.91 15.50
C ASP A 214 -23.42 5.47 14.13
N SER A 215 -24.55 6.19 14.03
CA SER A 215 -24.99 6.78 12.75
C SER A 215 -23.99 7.82 12.23
N LYS A 216 -23.29 8.53 13.15
CA LYS A 216 -22.20 9.45 12.80
C LYS A 216 -20.99 8.72 12.25
N VAL A 217 -20.63 7.55 12.79
CA VAL A 217 -19.50 6.73 12.31
C VAL A 217 -19.82 6.16 10.93
N TYR A 218 -21.02 5.60 10.73
CA TYR A 218 -21.49 5.12 9.43
C TYR A 218 -21.49 6.23 8.36
N ARG A 219 -22.01 7.43 8.70
CA ARG A 219 -22.01 8.57 7.77
C ARG A 219 -20.59 9.00 7.37
N ARG A 220 -19.64 8.97 8.31
CA ARG A 220 -18.22 9.25 8.03
C ARG A 220 -17.60 8.16 7.16
N LEU A 221 -17.83 6.88 7.49
CA LEU A 221 -17.32 5.77 6.70
C LEU A 221 -17.85 5.86 5.27
N GLN A 222 -19.15 6.03 5.08
CA GLN A 222 -19.76 6.18 3.77
C GLN A 222 -19.15 7.35 2.98
N LYS A 223 -18.86 8.48 3.63
CA LYS A 223 -18.17 9.61 3.00
C LYS A 223 -16.77 9.22 2.50
N TYR A 224 -15.97 8.56 3.34
CA TYR A 224 -14.62 8.13 2.95
C TYR A 224 -14.63 7.00 1.92
N THR A 225 -15.56 6.05 1.99
CA THR A 225 -15.74 5.00 0.97
C THR A 225 -16.13 5.57 -0.38
N ARG A 226 -16.97 6.62 -0.43
CA ARG A 226 -17.24 7.36 -1.67
C ARG A 226 -15.97 8.05 -2.18
N LEU A 227 -15.20 8.66 -1.28
CA LEU A 227 -13.95 9.34 -1.63
C LEU A 227 -12.88 8.37 -2.13
N GLN A 228 -12.82 7.15 -1.59
CA GLN A 228 -11.88 6.10 -1.97
C GLN A 228 -11.94 5.78 -3.47
N ARG A 229 -13.11 5.88 -4.11
CA ARG A 229 -13.27 5.69 -5.56
C ARG A 229 -12.54 6.74 -6.40
N PHE A 230 -12.41 7.96 -5.88
CA PHE A 230 -11.66 9.03 -6.54
C PHE A 230 -10.16 8.96 -6.28
N VAL A 231 -9.75 8.14 -5.31
CA VAL A 231 -8.39 8.07 -4.79
C VAL A 231 -7.74 6.73 -5.17
N THR A 232 -8.23 6.12 -6.26
CA THR A 232 -7.58 4.96 -6.88
C THR A 232 -6.26 5.37 -7.53
N ASN A 233 -5.34 4.41 -7.67
CA ASN A 233 -4.05 4.65 -8.32
C ASN A 233 -4.22 5.24 -9.73
N ARG A 234 -5.23 4.77 -10.47
CA ARG A 234 -5.58 5.24 -11.81
C ARG A 234 -6.09 6.69 -11.79
N SER A 235 -7.04 7.01 -10.91
CA SER A 235 -7.59 8.37 -10.78
C SER A 235 -6.51 9.38 -10.36
N LEU A 236 -5.63 9.02 -9.42
CA LEU A 236 -4.53 9.87 -8.99
C LEU A 236 -3.46 10.04 -10.06
N THR A 237 -3.17 8.99 -10.83
CA THR A 237 -2.27 9.08 -11.99
C THR A 237 -2.86 10.03 -13.05
N ILE A 238 -4.16 9.91 -13.35
CA ILE A 238 -4.85 10.83 -14.26
C ILE A 238 -4.79 12.26 -13.73
N PHE A 239 -5.00 12.47 -12.43
CA PHE A 239 -4.86 13.79 -11.81
C PHE A 239 -3.46 14.39 -12.02
N ILE A 240 -2.39 13.61 -11.82
CA ILE A 240 -1.01 14.07 -12.06
C ILE A 240 -0.79 14.38 -13.54
N LEU A 241 -1.27 13.52 -14.45
CA LEU A 241 -1.16 13.77 -15.89
C LEU A 241 -1.93 15.02 -16.32
N LEU A 242 -3.08 15.30 -15.73
CA LEU A 242 -3.83 16.53 -15.98
C LEU A 242 -3.07 17.78 -15.47
N ASN A 243 -2.45 17.70 -14.30
CA ASN A 243 -1.59 18.78 -13.79
C ASN A 243 -0.37 18.99 -14.68
N PHE A 244 0.26 17.91 -15.16
CA PHE A 244 1.36 17.96 -16.13
C PHE A 244 0.93 18.62 -17.44
N MET A 245 -0.23 18.23 -17.99
CA MET A 245 -0.78 18.86 -19.19
C MET A 245 -1.07 20.36 -18.98
N ALA A 246 -1.62 20.73 -17.83
CA ALA A 246 -1.86 22.13 -17.49
C ALA A 246 -0.55 22.94 -17.40
N ALA A 247 0.51 22.36 -16.83
CA ALA A 247 1.84 22.97 -16.79
C ALA A 247 2.41 23.18 -18.21
N CYS A 248 2.35 22.16 -19.07
CA CYS A 248 2.78 22.27 -20.46
C CYS A 248 2.01 23.37 -21.22
N LEU A 249 0.69 23.46 -21.05
CA LEU A 249 -0.14 24.50 -21.67
C LEU A 249 0.21 25.89 -21.14
N MET A 250 0.46 26.02 -19.84
CA MET A 250 0.88 27.28 -19.21
C MET A 250 2.25 27.73 -19.72
N SER A 251 3.23 26.84 -19.72
CA SER A 251 4.56 27.09 -20.27
C SER A 251 4.53 27.47 -21.76
N LEU A 252 3.66 26.83 -22.55
CA LEU A 252 3.44 27.20 -23.94
C LEU A 252 2.83 28.61 -24.07
N ALA A 253 1.82 28.94 -23.27
CA ALA A 253 1.21 30.27 -23.27
C ALA A 253 2.23 31.36 -22.89
N ILE A 254 3.09 31.10 -21.90
CA ILE A 254 4.17 32.03 -21.52
C ILE A 254 5.16 32.22 -22.68
N ASN A 255 5.55 31.15 -23.37
CA ASN A 255 6.44 31.25 -24.54
C ASN A 255 5.84 32.07 -25.69
N ILE A 256 4.52 32.04 -25.88
CA ILE A 256 3.83 32.82 -26.91
C ILE A 256 3.72 34.30 -26.52
N VAL A 257 3.41 34.58 -25.26
CA VAL A 257 3.14 35.95 -24.78
C VAL A 257 4.43 36.71 -24.45
N ASN A 258 5.49 36.01 -24.05
CA ASN A 258 6.71 36.63 -23.56
C ASN A 258 7.91 36.31 -24.48
N GLU A 259 8.38 37.33 -25.20
CA GLU A 259 9.51 37.24 -26.13
C GLU A 259 10.79 36.72 -25.48
N GLN A 260 11.02 36.94 -24.18
CA GLN A 260 12.19 36.40 -23.48
C GLN A 260 12.18 34.88 -23.32
N PHE A 261 11.00 34.25 -23.43
CA PHE A 261 10.85 32.80 -23.40
C PHE A 261 10.49 32.24 -24.79
N SER A 262 10.63 33.04 -25.85
CA SER A 262 10.41 32.58 -27.20
C SER A 262 11.40 31.46 -27.56
N ILE A 263 10.90 30.49 -28.34
CA ILE A 263 11.71 29.40 -28.89
C ILE A 263 12.61 29.94 -30.03
N SER A 264 12.14 30.95 -30.76
CA SER A 264 12.87 31.57 -31.86
C SER A 264 12.54 33.07 -31.95
N PRO A 265 13.53 33.97 -31.79
CA PRO A 265 14.94 33.71 -31.47
C PRO A 265 15.12 33.21 -30.03
N MET A 266 16.08 32.29 -29.83
CA MET A 266 16.34 31.70 -28.52
C MET A 266 17.06 32.68 -27.60
N ASN A 267 16.36 33.15 -26.55
CA ASN A 267 16.97 34.00 -25.53
C ASN A 267 17.67 33.15 -24.45
N LYS A 268 18.82 33.66 -23.98
CA LYS A 268 19.67 33.05 -22.95
C LYS A 268 19.76 33.92 -21.68
N MET A 269 19.33 35.18 -21.77
CA MET A 269 19.34 36.14 -20.66
C MET A 269 17.98 36.08 -19.96
N CYS A 270 17.85 35.11 -19.05
CA CYS A 270 16.61 34.88 -18.33
C CYS A 270 16.57 35.77 -17.08
N THR A 271 16.10 37.00 -17.23
CA THR A 271 15.72 37.80 -16.06
C THR A 271 14.53 37.14 -15.38
N MET A 272 14.52 37.10 -14.04
CA MET A 272 13.39 36.57 -13.26
C MET A 272 12.21 37.54 -13.42
N MET A 273 11.50 37.43 -14.54
CA MET A 273 10.42 38.32 -14.95
C MET A 273 9.05 37.72 -14.63
N TRP A 274 8.02 38.54 -14.89
CA TRP A 274 6.60 38.18 -14.92
C TRP A 274 6.28 36.81 -15.55
N GLY A 275 7.09 36.30 -16.49
CA GLY A 275 6.90 34.97 -17.08
C GLY A 275 6.95 33.82 -16.07
N PHE A 276 7.76 33.91 -15.01
CA PHE A 276 7.84 32.88 -13.96
C PHE A 276 6.77 33.03 -12.87
N MET A 277 6.04 34.16 -12.83
CA MET A 277 5.09 34.44 -11.75
C MET A 277 3.94 33.43 -11.68
N PRO A 278 3.31 32.99 -12.79
CA PRO A 278 2.24 31.99 -12.73
C PRO A 278 2.72 30.66 -12.12
N VAL A 279 3.88 30.16 -12.58
CA VAL A 279 4.48 28.92 -12.09
C VAL A 279 4.85 29.05 -10.61
N THR A 280 5.50 30.15 -10.24
CA THR A 280 5.89 30.43 -8.84
C THR A 280 4.67 30.54 -7.93
N ALA A 281 3.58 31.16 -8.41
CA ALA A 281 2.32 31.25 -7.65
C ALA A 281 1.70 29.87 -7.40
N ILE A 282 1.71 28.97 -8.39
CA ILE A 282 1.21 27.60 -8.21
C ILE A 282 2.09 26.83 -7.21
N ILE A 283 3.42 26.92 -7.35
CA ILE A 283 4.35 26.30 -6.41
C ILE A 283 4.11 26.83 -4.98
N ALA A 284 3.90 28.15 -4.83
CA ALA A 284 3.59 28.76 -3.55
C ALA A 284 2.27 28.26 -2.97
N VAL A 285 1.21 28.10 -3.79
CA VAL A 285 -0.07 27.51 -3.35
C VAL A 285 0.14 26.07 -2.84
N TYR A 286 0.91 25.25 -3.55
CA TYR A 286 1.24 23.90 -3.08
C TYR A 286 2.02 23.95 -1.77
N ALA A 287 3.12 24.69 -1.72
CA ALA A 287 4.04 24.71 -0.58
C ALA A 287 3.43 25.35 0.69
N ILE A 288 2.62 26.41 0.55
CA ILE A 288 2.12 27.21 1.67
C ILE A 288 0.71 26.78 2.10
N LEU A 289 -0.14 26.32 1.17
CA LEU A 289 -1.54 25.99 1.48
C LEU A 289 -1.80 24.49 1.48
N ILE A 290 -1.53 23.81 0.36
CA ILE A 290 -1.96 22.41 0.18
C ILE A 290 -1.13 21.47 1.07
N LEU A 291 0.19 21.53 0.97
CA LEU A 291 1.06 20.58 1.69
C LEU A 291 1.00 20.74 3.23
N PRO A 292 0.92 21.94 3.82
CA PRO A 292 0.76 22.07 5.26
C PRO A 292 -0.57 21.50 5.77
N VAL A 293 -1.67 21.69 5.03
CA VAL A 293 -2.97 21.08 5.37
C VAL A 293 -2.87 19.55 5.32
N LEU A 294 -2.25 19.01 4.29
CA LEU A 294 -2.03 17.57 4.17
C LEU A 294 -1.09 17.05 5.28
N LEU A 295 -0.05 17.79 5.64
CA LEU A 295 0.87 17.45 6.72
C LEU A 295 0.14 17.32 8.07
N ILE A 296 -0.69 18.30 8.42
CA ILE A 296 -1.49 18.29 9.65
C ILE A 296 -2.42 17.06 9.67
N LYS A 297 -3.03 16.71 8.54
CA LYS A 297 -3.90 15.53 8.42
C LYS A 297 -3.13 14.21 8.47
N CYS A 298 -1.93 14.15 7.90
CA CYS A 298 -1.07 12.98 7.95
C CYS A 298 -0.46 12.75 9.35
N TRP A 299 -0.25 13.81 10.13
CA TRP A 299 0.40 13.72 11.44
C TRP A 299 -0.39 12.89 12.46
N SER A 300 -1.73 12.86 12.37
CA SER A 300 -2.56 12.10 13.29
C SER A 300 -2.67 10.61 12.95
N LEU A 301 -2.20 10.19 11.77
CA LEU A 301 -2.33 8.81 11.31
C LEU A 301 -1.19 7.95 11.86
N LYS A 302 -1.47 6.72 12.28
CA LYS A 302 -0.45 5.77 12.69
C LYS A 302 -0.23 4.79 11.57
N ASP A 303 1.01 4.62 11.13
CA ASP A 303 1.33 3.80 9.98
C ASP A 303 2.47 2.83 10.31
N ALA A 304 2.23 1.53 10.12
CA ALA A 304 3.22 0.48 10.29
C ALA A 304 4.34 0.58 9.25
N TYR A 305 4.00 0.93 8.01
CA TYR A 305 4.86 0.79 6.82
C TYR A 305 5.81 1.97 6.59
N GLY A 306 5.76 3.00 7.45
CA GLY A 306 6.64 4.17 7.39
C GLY A 306 6.38 5.13 6.22
N ILE A 307 5.26 4.97 5.50
CA ILE A 307 4.75 5.88 4.47
C ILE A 307 4.47 7.27 5.09
N ARG A 308 3.91 7.31 6.30
CA ARG A 308 3.72 8.58 7.03
C ARG A 308 5.02 9.36 7.17
N ASN A 309 6.09 8.71 7.64
CA ASN A 309 7.36 9.38 7.90
C ASN A 309 8.00 9.87 6.59
N ASP A 310 7.93 9.05 5.53
CA ASP A 310 8.35 9.44 4.18
C ASP A 310 7.62 10.70 3.69
N LEU A 311 6.29 10.75 3.84
CA LEU A 311 5.49 11.93 3.46
C LEU A 311 5.81 13.17 4.30
N ILE A 312 5.95 13.03 5.63
CA ILE A 312 6.29 14.15 6.51
C ILE A 312 7.65 14.73 6.13
N VAL A 313 8.67 13.88 6.00
CA VAL A 313 10.02 14.32 5.61
C VAL A 313 10.00 14.96 4.22
N SER A 314 9.26 14.39 3.27
CA SER A 314 9.13 14.94 1.93
C SER A 314 8.49 16.34 1.92
N ILE A 315 7.40 16.53 2.67
CA ILE A 315 6.72 17.82 2.75
C ILE A 315 7.59 18.87 3.46
N VAL A 316 8.19 18.51 4.60
CA VAL A 316 8.99 19.44 5.40
C VAL A 316 10.29 19.82 4.67
N ALA A 317 11.03 18.83 4.16
CA ALA A 317 12.26 19.09 3.42
C ALA A 317 11.97 19.84 2.11
N GLY A 318 10.91 19.45 1.39
CA GLY A 318 10.50 20.12 0.16
C GLY A 318 10.07 21.57 0.38
N GLY A 319 9.26 21.83 1.40
CA GLY A 319 8.85 23.19 1.78
C GLY A 319 10.04 24.05 2.22
N LEU A 320 10.91 23.52 3.07
CA LEU A 320 12.12 24.22 3.51
C LEU A 320 13.04 24.58 2.34
N CYS A 321 13.28 23.64 1.42
CA CYS A 321 14.14 23.91 0.26
C CYS A 321 13.54 24.97 -0.66
N VAL A 322 12.22 24.98 -0.89
CA VAL A 322 11.57 26.05 -1.68
C VAL A 322 11.73 27.40 -1.01
N ILE A 323 11.51 27.48 0.30
CA ILE A 323 11.72 28.72 1.06
C ILE A 323 13.16 29.20 0.92
N LEU A 324 14.15 28.30 1.08
CA LEU A 324 15.56 28.63 0.91
C LEU A 324 15.89 29.08 -0.50
N THR A 325 15.36 28.42 -1.54
CA THR A 325 15.52 28.87 -2.94
C THR A 325 14.99 30.30 -3.12
N VAL A 326 13.79 30.60 -2.62
CA VAL A 326 13.21 31.95 -2.74
C VAL A 326 14.04 32.98 -1.96
N LEU A 327 14.41 32.70 -0.72
CA LEU A 327 15.22 33.61 0.09
C LEU A 327 16.60 33.85 -0.55
N TRP A 328 17.21 32.83 -1.13
CA TRP A 328 18.50 32.92 -1.80
C TRP A 328 18.45 33.83 -3.03
N GLU A 329 17.44 33.66 -3.88
CA GLU A 329 17.27 34.46 -5.09
C GLU A 329 16.80 35.89 -4.80
N THR A 330 16.05 36.12 -3.71
CA THR A 330 15.47 37.44 -3.40
C THR A 330 16.31 38.30 -2.45
N ILE A 331 16.89 37.72 -1.41
CA ILE A 331 17.63 38.45 -0.37
C ILE A 331 19.13 38.44 -0.66
N LEU A 332 19.66 37.31 -1.14
CA LEU A 332 21.10 37.09 -1.30
C LEU A 332 21.56 37.27 -2.75
N ILE A 333 21.04 38.26 -3.46
CA ILE A 333 21.29 38.51 -4.90
C ILE A 333 22.79 38.47 -5.25
N ARG A 334 23.66 39.06 -4.43
CA ARG A 334 25.13 39.05 -4.65
C ARG A 334 25.71 37.65 -4.62
N VAL A 335 25.24 36.80 -3.71
CA VAL A 335 25.68 35.40 -3.60
C VAL A 335 25.02 34.56 -4.70
N ALA A 336 23.75 34.83 -5.01
CA ALA A 336 22.99 34.19 -6.09
C ALA A 336 23.70 34.29 -7.45
N HIS A 337 24.36 35.42 -7.73
CA HIS A 337 25.20 35.58 -8.91
C HIS A 337 26.41 34.62 -8.95
N SER A 338 27.02 34.34 -7.80
CA SER A 338 28.13 33.39 -7.70
C SER A 338 27.64 31.94 -7.70
N TRP A 339 26.51 31.68 -7.04
CA TRP A 339 25.93 30.36 -6.93
C TRP A 339 24.41 30.45 -6.98
N SER A 340 23.85 29.85 -8.02
CA SER A 340 22.40 29.84 -8.28
C SER A 340 21.63 29.25 -7.09
N GLY A 341 20.55 29.90 -6.66
CA GLY A 341 19.67 29.38 -5.59
C GLY A 341 18.99 28.06 -5.96
N TRP A 342 18.99 27.73 -7.24
CA TRP A 342 18.59 26.44 -7.80
C TRP A 342 19.37 25.26 -7.22
N PHE A 343 20.54 25.48 -6.62
CA PHE A 343 21.23 24.47 -5.84
C PHE A 343 20.34 23.84 -4.75
N PHE A 344 19.52 24.62 -4.05
CA PHE A 344 18.59 24.10 -3.05
C PHE A 344 17.47 23.27 -3.66
N THR A 345 17.04 23.61 -4.88
CA THR A 345 16.09 22.79 -5.65
C THR A 345 16.69 21.43 -6.02
N TRP A 346 17.97 21.37 -6.39
CA TRP A 346 18.66 20.10 -6.60
C TRP A 346 18.79 19.30 -5.29
N LEU A 347 19.18 19.96 -4.19
CA LEU A 347 19.26 19.31 -2.88
C LEU A 347 17.89 18.72 -2.46
N CYS A 348 16.82 19.47 -2.70
CA CYS A 348 15.45 19.00 -2.53
C CYS A 348 15.18 17.73 -3.34
N ALA A 349 15.51 17.73 -4.63
CA ALA A 349 15.34 16.56 -5.50
C ALA A 349 16.10 15.32 -4.97
N VAL A 350 17.32 15.50 -4.48
CA VAL A 350 18.12 14.42 -3.86
C VAL A 350 17.43 13.88 -2.61
N VAL A 351 17.00 14.76 -1.70
CA VAL A 351 16.32 14.35 -0.45
C VAL A 351 15.02 13.63 -0.76
N LEU A 352 14.17 14.19 -1.63
CA LEU A 352 12.90 13.59 -2.01
C LEU A 352 13.08 12.23 -2.69
N HIS A 353 14.05 12.11 -3.60
CA HIS A 353 14.37 10.84 -4.24
C HIS A 353 14.86 9.80 -3.22
N THR A 354 15.73 10.21 -2.30
CA THR A 354 16.28 9.32 -1.26
C THR A 354 15.20 8.81 -0.32
N VAL A 355 14.34 9.72 0.18
CA VAL A 355 13.33 9.39 1.18
C VAL A 355 12.20 8.56 0.58
N SER A 356 11.78 8.85 -0.66
CA SER A 356 10.66 8.16 -1.30
C SER A 356 11.03 6.88 -2.05
N LEU A 357 12.29 6.71 -2.52
CA LEU A 357 12.73 5.50 -3.21
C LEU A 357 13.77 4.69 -2.44
N VAL A 358 14.84 5.32 -1.97
CA VAL A 358 16.01 4.61 -1.45
C VAL A 358 15.76 4.03 -0.08
N LEU A 359 15.18 4.79 0.86
CA LEU A 359 14.86 4.28 2.19
C LEU A 359 13.87 3.10 2.14
N PRO A 360 12.77 3.15 1.37
CA PRO A 360 11.84 2.02 1.24
C PRO A 360 12.48 0.80 0.58
N LEU A 361 13.26 1.02 -0.49
CA LEU A 361 13.99 -0.05 -1.16
C LEU A 361 14.97 -0.75 -0.21
N TRP A 362 15.75 0.03 0.54
CA TRP A 362 16.70 -0.50 1.52
C TRP A 362 16.00 -1.28 2.63
N ALA A 363 14.89 -0.74 3.17
CA ALA A 363 14.09 -1.43 4.17
C ALA A 363 13.55 -2.77 3.65
N ALA A 364 13.05 -2.81 2.40
CA ALA A 364 12.55 -4.03 1.78
C ALA A 364 13.65 -5.07 1.52
N ILE A 365 14.83 -4.64 1.06
CA ILE A 365 15.99 -5.52 0.86
C ILE A 365 16.44 -6.10 2.21
N ARG A 366 16.58 -5.25 3.23
CA ARG A 366 16.97 -5.70 4.57
C ARG A 366 15.99 -6.71 5.13
N HIS A 367 14.69 -6.42 5.06
CA HIS A 367 13.65 -7.34 5.52
C HIS A 367 13.73 -8.68 4.79
N SER A 368 13.87 -8.67 3.46
CA SER A 368 14.01 -9.92 2.68
C SER A 368 15.26 -10.73 3.05
N ARG A 369 16.37 -10.05 3.36
CA ARG A 369 17.61 -10.70 3.82
C ARG A 369 17.43 -11.32 5.20
N ASP A 370 16.81 -10.60 6.12
CA ASP A 370 16.59 -11.08 7.49
C ASP A 370 15.65 -12.30 7.50
N VAL A 371 14.59 -12.29 6.67
CA VAL A 371 13.72 -13.44 6.45
C VAL A 371 14.48 -14.62 5.84
N MET A 372 15.30 -14.38 4.80
CA MET A 372 16.09 -15.43 4.16
C MET A 372 17.08 -16.08 5.14
N MET A 373 17.76 -15.30 5.97
CA MET A 373 18.69 -15.81 6.99
C MET A 373 17.96 -16.69 8.03
N ARG A 374 16.74 -16.30 8.45
CA ARG A 374 15.92 -17.11 9.36
C ARG A 374 15.49 -18.43 8.72
N MET A 375 15.10 -18.42 7.45
CA MET A 375 14.72 -19.65 6.74
C MET A 375 15.88 -20.63 6.59
N HIS A 376 17.10 -20.15 6.34
CA HIS A 376 18.28 -21.03 6.23
C HIS A 376 18.74 -21.56 7.60
N GLY A 377 18.61 -20.75 8.66
CA GLY A 377 18.90 -21.19 10.02
C GLY A 377 17.92 -22.24 10.55
N ALA A 378 16.64 -22.15 10.19
CA ALA A 378 15.59 -23.06 10.66
C ALA A 378 15.79 -24.52 10.19
N ASN A 379 16.35 -24.73 9.00
CA ASN A 379 16.60 -26.07 8.46
C ASN A 379 17.75 -26.82 9.17
N GLY A 380 18.57 -26.13 9.97
CA GLY A 380 19.67 -26.75 10.74
C GLY A 380 19.31 -27.12 12.18
N MET A 381 18.23 -26.55 12.74
CA MET A 381 17.84 -26.74 14.14
C MET A 381 16.30 -26.64 14.26
N GLY A 382 15.59 -27.75 14.05
CA GLY A 382 14.16 -27.87 14.36
C GLY A 382 13.78 -27.61 15.83
N ALA A 383 14.74 -27.21 16.68
CA ALA A 383 14.56 -26.96 18.10
C ALA A 383 14.50 -25.46 18.49
N THR A 384 14.90 -24.50 17.63
CA THR A 384 15.17 -23.14 18.14
C THR A 384 13.95 -22.24 18.33
N MET A 385 12.83 -22.46 17.64
CA MET A 385 11.65 -21.62 17.89
C MET A 385 10.91 -22.08 19.15
N SER A 386 10.76 -23.40 19.37
CA SER A 386 10.31 -23.93 20.65
C SER A 386 11.29 -23.63 21.79
N ALA A 387 12.62 -23.61 21.56
CA ALA A 387 13.60 -23.21 22.58
C ALA A 387 13.56 -21.69 22.90
N ALA A 388 13.28 -20.84 21.91
CA ALA A 388 13.04 -19.40 22.14
C ALA A 388 11.71 -19.15 22.87
N ILE A 389 10.71 -20.02 22.69
CA ILE A 389 9.46 -20.04 23.46
C ILE A 389 9.70 -20.59 24.88
N ALA A 390 10.63 -21.54 25.06
CA ALA A 390 10.91 -22.21 26.34
C ALA A 390 11.78 -21.41 27.33
N GLY A 391 12.10 -20.14 27.06
CA GLY A 391 12.53 -19.19 28.10
C GLY A 391 13.85 -19.49 28.83
N ALA A 392 14.74 -20.33 28.28
CA ALA A 392 15.96 -20.70 28.97
C ALA A 392 17.12 -19.69 28.71
N GLY A 393 17.22 -18.67 29.56
CA GLY A 393 18.52 -18.27 30.12
C GLY A 393 19.38 -17.18 29.46
N GLY A 394 18.85 -16.30 28.61
CA GLY A 394 19.60 -15.14 28.10
C GLY A 394 19.31 -13.86 28.91
N GLU A 395 20.34 -13.27 29.54
CA GLU A 395 20.27 -12.02 30.32
C GLU A 395 19.92 -10.74 29.53
N ASP A 396 19.60 -10.84 28.24
CA ASP A 396 19.20 -9.70 27.42
C ASP A 396 17.68 -9.50 27.48
N GLY A 397 17.24 -8.32 27.93
CA GLY A 397 15.83 -7.91 28.14
C GLY A 397 14.87 -8.03 26.94
N HIS A 398 15.30 -8.62 25.82
CA HIS A 398 14.45 -9.03 24.71
C HIS A 398 13.58 -10.26 25.03
N LEU A 399 14.06 -11.20 25.86
CA LEU A 399 13.29 -12.39 26.24
C LEU A 399 12.00 -12.04 27.00
N GLY A 400 12.07 -11.08 27.93
CA GLY A 400 10.91 -10.62 28.69
C GLY A 400 9.79 -10.05 27.79
N LYS A 401 10.16 -9.33 26.73
CA LYS A 401 9.19 -8.74 25.80
C LYS A 401 8.44 -9.78 24.97
N ARG A 402 9.10 -10.89 24.60
CA ARG A 402 8.42 -11.96 23.84
C ARG A 402 7.47 -12.74 24.75
N ALA A 403 7.84 -12.97 26.01
CA ALA A 403 6.94 -13.56 27.00
C ALA A 403 5.70 -12.68 27.23
N GLU A 404 5.89 -11.37 27.36
CA GLU A 404 4.79 -10.39 27.48
C GLU A 404 3.87 -10.38 26.24
N PHE A 405 4.44 -10.46 25.03
CA PHE A 405 3.63 -10.60 23.82
C PHE A 405 2.78 -11.87 23.86
N ASN A 406 3.38 -13.00 24.21
CA ASN A 406 2.66 -14.27 24.33
C ASN A 406 1.57 -14.22 25.42
N SER A 407 1.81 -13.51 26.53
CA SER A 407 0.79 -13.34 27.58
C SER A 407 -0.39 -12.51 27.09
N ILE A 408 -0.14 -11.43 26.34
CA ILE A 408 -1.19 -10.62 25.72
C ILE A 408 -2.03 -11.46 24.74
N LEU A 409 -1.40 -12.31 23.92
CA LEU A 409 -2.10 -13.19 23.01
C LEU A 409 -2.92 -14.28 23.72
N ALA A 410 -2.50 -14.68 24.93
CA ALA A 410 -3.17 -15.70 25.73
C ALA A 410 -4.37 -15.16 26.52
N ASP A 411 -4.37 -13.87 26.90
CA ASP A 411 -5.48 -13.21 27.56
C ASP A 411 -6.48 -12.63 26.53
N PRO A 412 -7.72 -13.13 26.44
CA PRO A 412 -8.72 -12.63 25.49
C PRO A 412 -9.02 -11.13 25.60
N TYR A 413 -8.91 -10.56 26.81
CA TYR A 413 -9.17 -9.14 27.04
C TYR A 413 -8.00 -8.29 26.56
N GLU A 414 -6.76 -8.59 26.97
CA GLU A 414 -5.57 -7.88 26.48
C GLU A 414 -5.41 -8.05 24.97
N TYR A 415 -5.67 -9.25 24.44
CA TYR A 415 -5.64 -9.53 23.01
C TYR A 415 -6.63 -8.65 22.25
N ARG A 416 -7.86 -8.42 22.75
CA ARG A 416 -8.82 -7.51 22.10
C ARG A 416 -8.31 -6.07 22.03
N PHE A 417 -7.70 -5.56 23.10
CA PHE A 417 -7.05 -4.24 23.07
C PHE A 417 -5.87 -4.19 22.10
N PHE A 418 -5.12 -5.29 22.01
CA PHE A 418 -4.04 -5.43 21.05
C PHE A 418 -4.56 -5.45 19.59
N CYS A 419 -5.66 -6.15 19.30
CA CYS A 419 -6.33 -6.13 18.01
C CYS A 419 -6.80 -4.72 17.63
N ASP A 420 -7.40 -3.98 18.55
CA ASP A 420 -7.79 -2.57 18.33
C ASP A 420 -6.57 -1.69 18.01
N PHE A 421 -5.45 -1.95 18.67
CA PHE A 421 -4.20 -1.26 18.38
C PHE A 421 -3.61 -1.65 17.02
N ALA A 422 -3.58 -2.94 16.67
CA ALA A 422 -3.13 -3.45 15.38
C ALA A 422 -3.98 -2.88 14.23
N ALA A 423 -5.30 -2.83 14.42
CA ALA A 423 -6.27 -2.16 13.57
C ALA A 423 -5.93 -0.67 13.36
N SER A 424 -5.48 0.02 14.40
CA SER A 424 -5.04 1.42 14.30
C SER A 424 -3.71 1.59 13.55
N CYS A 425 -2.96 0.50 13.34
CA CYS A 425 -1.68 0.48 12.63
C CYS A 425 -1.75 -0.05 11.19
N PHE A 426 -2.96 -0.34 10.66
CA PHE A 426 -3.17 -1.01 9.37
C PHE A 426 -2.61 -2.45 9.32
N CYS A 427 -2.77 -3.18 10.42
CA CYS A 427 -2.38 -4.58 10.53
C CYS A 427 -3.52 -5.47 11.08
N SER A 428 -4.79 -5.11 10.84
CA SER A 428 -5.92 -5.91 11.35
C SER A 428 -6.09 -7.23 10.59
N GLU A 429 -5.60 -7.32 9.37
CA GLU A 429 -5.54 -8.56 8.59
C GLU A 429 -4.68 -9.63 9.28
N MET A 430 -3.61 -9.22 9.98
CA MET A 430 -2.76 -10.13 10.73
C MET A 430 -3.47 -10.70 11.95
N THR A 431 -4.15 -9.86 12.73
CA THR A 431 -4.93 -10.34 13.89
C THR A 431 -6.16 -11.12 13.46
N ALA A 432 -6.84 -10.72 12.39
CA ALA A 432 -7.95 -11.48 11.82
C ALA A 432 -7.51 -12.86 11.31
N PHE A 433 -6.33 -12.96 10.70
CA PHE A 433 -5.74 -14.26 10.35
C PHE A 433 -5.55 -15.15 11.59
N ILE A 434 -5.03 -14.59 12.69
CA ILE A 434 -4.82 -15.32 13.94
C ILE A 434 -6.15 -15.82 14.51
N ASP A 435 -7.19 -15.00 14.51
CA ASP A 435 -8.53 -15.37 14.96
C ASP A 435 -9.09 -16.54 14.13
N GLU A 436 -8.95 -16.44 12.81
CA GLU A 436 -9.44 -17.48 11.89
C GLU A 436 -8.63 -18.77 11.99
N TYR A 437 -7.32 -18.67 12.25
CA TYR A 437 -6.48 -19.82 12.57
C TYR A 437 -6.90 -20.48 13.89
N GLN A 438 -7.25 -19.73 14.94
CA GLN A 438 -7.78 -20.30 16.18
C GLN A 438 -9.10 -21.05 15.97
N VAL A 439 -9.99 -20.50 15.13
CA VAL A 439 -11.26 -21.16 14.77
C VAL A 439 -10.99 -22.46 14.01
N LEU A 440 -10.11 -22.44 13.00
CA LEU A 440 -9.71 -23.64 12.26
C LEU A 440 -9.12 -24.68 13.21
N LYS A 441 -8.20 -24.28 14.10
CA LYS A 441 -7.59 -25.15 15.11
C LYS A 441 -8.63 -25.88 15.95
N GLY A 442 -9.62 -25.14 16.46
CA GLY A 442 -10.73 -25.74 17.22
C GLY A 442 -11.54 -26.74 16.40
N LEU A 443 -11.91 -26.39 15.16
CA LEU A 443 -12.66 -27.27 14.26
C LEU A 443 -11.89 -28.54 13.93
N THR A 444 -10.59 -28.43 13.64
CA THR A 444 -9.72 -29.55 13.33
C THR A 444 -9.59 -30.50 14.52
N VAL A 445 -9.38 -29.97 15.74
CA VAL A 445 -9.31 -30.79 16.97
C VAL A 445 -10.63 -31.52 17.20
N ILE A 446 -11.79 -30.85 17.07
CA ILE A 446 -13.11 -31.52 17.20
C ILE A 446 -13.26 -32.65 16.17
N ALA A 447 -12.88 -32.40 14.92
CA ALA A 447 -12.99 -33.36 13.83
C ALA A 447 -12.07 -34.58 14.02
N LEU A 448 -10.86 -34.38 14.57
CA LEU A 448 -9.93 -35.47 14.92
C LEU A 448 -10.51 -36.43 15.98
N GLY A 449 -11.35 -35.91 16.89
CA GLY A 449 -12.00 -36.72 17.92
C GLY A 449 -13.30 -37.40 17.50
N SER A 450 -13.86 -37.08 16.33
CA SER A 450 -15.04 -37.78 15.82
C SER A 450 -14.64 -39.09 15.15
N GLU A 451 -15.28 -40.20 15.54
CA GLU A 451 -14.98 -41.56 15.02
C GLU A 451 -15.02 -41.67 13.48
N ASP A 452 -15.76 -40.77 12.81
CA ASP A 452 -15.91 -40.74 11.36
C ASP A 452 -14.62 -40.40 10.57
N MET A 453 -13.57 -39.90 11.25
CA MET A 453 -12.33 -39.52 10.56
C MET A 453 -11.57 -40.71 9.94
N TRP A 454 -11.75 -41.92 10.47
CA TRP A 454 -10.98 -43.10 10.04
C TRP A 454 -11.66 -43.96 8.97
N ARG A 455 -12.74 -43.47 8.34
CA ARG A 455 -13.40 -44.18 7.23
C ARG A 455 -12.76 -43.83 5.88
N GLU A 456 -12.45 -44.85 5.09
CA GLU A 456 -11.63 -44.89 3.87
C GLU A 456 -12.08 -44.03 2.67
N ASP A 457 -13.13 -43.20 2.76
CA ASP A 457 -13.67 -42.40 1.63
C ASP A 457 -12.93 -41.05 1.42
N VAL A 458 -11.78 -40.84 2.04
CA VAL A 458 -11.04 -39.56 2.01
C VAL A 458 -10.45 -39.25 0.62
N ASP A 459 -10.02 -40.28 -0.12
CA ASP A 459 -9.25 -40.11 -1.36
C ASP A 459 -10.01 -39.38 -2.48
N GLN A 460 -11.34 -39.59 -2.60
CA GLN A 460 -12.13 -38.94 -3.66
C GLN A 460 -12.45 -37.47 -3.33
N LEU A 461 -12.67 -37.16 -2.06
CA LEU A 461 -13.08 -35.83 -1.65
C LEU A 461 -11.90 -34.85 -1.63
N GLU A 462 -10.70 -35.35 -1.28
CA GLU A 462 -9.47 -34.57 -1.24
C GLU A 462 -9.15 -33.93 -2.60
N SER A 463 -9.23 -34.70 -3.69
CA SER A 463 -8.91 -34.22 -5.05
C SER A 463 -9.79 -33.03 -5.49
N SER A 464 -11.09 -33.04 -5.14
CA SER A 464 -12.00 -31.93 -5.46
C SER A 464 -11.66 -30.64 -4.72
N TYR A 465 -11.23 -30.73 -3.46
CA TYR A 465 -10.84 -29.57 -2.66
C TYR A 465 -9.50 -28.98 -3.12
N MET A 466 -8.51 -29.82 -3.44
CA MET A 466 -7.20 -29.38 -3.94
C MET A 466 -7.33 -28.60 -5.24
N ALA A 467 -8.12 -29.12 -6.20
CA ALA A 467 -8.36 -28.44 -7.47
C ALA A 467 -9.00 -27.06 -7.27
N ARG A 468 -9.95 -26.94 -6.32
CA ARG A 468 -10.53 -25.62 -5.96
C ARG A 468 -9.51 -24.71 -5.33
N MET A 469 -8.70 -25.19 -4.39
CA MET A 469 -7.73 -24.37 -3.66
C MET A 469 -6.63 -23.84 -4.59
N ALA A 470 -6.09 -24.69 -5.47
CA ALA A 470 -5.10 -24.29 -6.47
C ALA A 470 -5.67 -23.23 -7.45
N ASN A 471 -6.89 -23.42 -7.92
CA ASN A 471 -7.56 -22.48 -8.82
C ASN A 471 -7.92 -21.15 -8.12
N ASN A 472 -8.28 -21.18 -6.83
CA ASN A 472 -8.66 -19.99 -6.07
C ASN A 472 -7.47 -19.11 -5.66
N ILE A 473 -6.27 -19.66 -5.56
CA ILE A 473 -5.06 -18.85 -5.29
C ILE A 473 -4.77 -17.91 -6.47
N ASP A 474 -5.13 -18.31 -7.69
CA ASP A 474 -4.95 -17.50 -8.90
C ASP A 474 -6.20 -16.73 -9.32
N GLY A 475 -7.39 -17.28 -9.09
CA GLY A 475 -8.67 -16.67 -9.44
C GLY A 475 -9.16 -15.70 -8.38
N GLY A 476 -9.23 -14.41 -8.69
CA GLY A 476 -9.73 -13.34 -7.80
C GLY A 476 -11.23 -13.38 -7.47
N ILE A 477 -11.88 -14.55 -7.48
CA ILE A 477 -13.32 -14.70 -7.23
C ILE A 477 -13.57 -14.87 -5.72
N GLY A 478 -14.17 -13.86 -5.11
CA GLY A 478 -14.35 -13.75 -3.65
C GLY A 478 -15.29 -14.78 -3.03
N TYR A 479 -14.81 -15.45 -1.97
CA TYR A 479 -15.47 -16.53 -1.22
C TYR A 479 -16.45 -16.07 -0.11
N LEU A 480 -16.89 -14.81 -0.12
CA LEU A 480 -17.77 -14.25 0.91
C LEU A 480 -19.13 -14.97 1.04
N ALA A 481 -19.51 -15.82 0.08
CA ALA A 481 -20.73 -16.62 0.13
C ALA A 481 -20.67 -17.82 1.10
N MET A 482 -19.49 -18.31 1.50
CA MET A 482 -19.36 -19.51 2.35
C MET A 482 -19.26 -19.21 3.85
N ALA A 483 -18.88 -18.00 4.25
CA ALA A 483 -18.77 -17.61 5.66
C ALA A 483 -20.12 -17.59 6.40
N ASN A 484 -21.25 -17.66 5.67
CA ASN A 484 -22.60 -17.54 6.23
C ASN A 484 -23.29 -18.87 6.56
N ARG A 485 -22.60 -20.02 6.41
CA ARG A 485 -23.11 -21.28 6.97
C ARG A 485 -22.96 -21.23 8.48
N ALA A 486 -24.08 -21.01 9.17
CA ALA A 486 -24.17 -21.14 10.62
C ALA A 486 -23.78 -22.57 10.99
N TYR A 487 -22.56 -22.76 11.49
CA TYR A 487 -22.15 -24.04 12.06
C TYR A 487 -23.09 -24.35 13.23
N PRO A 488 -23.74 -25.52 13.24
CA PRO A 488 -24.59 -25.93 14.36
C PRO A 488 -23.76 -25.82 15.64
N HIS A 489 -24.35 -25.23 16.70
CA HIS A 489 -23.68 -24.95 17.97
C HIS A 489 -22.97 -26.19 18.54
N SER A 490 -21.71 -26.38 18.16
CA SER A 490 -20.84 -27.37 18.76
C SER A 490 -20.54 -26.91 20.18
N LYS A 491 -20.65 -27.83 21.15
CA LYS A 491 -20.18 -27.58 22.51
C LYS A 491 -18.72 -27.13 22.40
N SER A 492 -18.43 -25.90 22.83
CA SER A 492 -17.07 -25.37 22.81
C SER A 492 -16.16 -26.33 23.57
N LEU A 493 -15.13 -26.86 22.91
CA LEU A 493 -14.07 -27.57 23.60
C LEU A 493 -13.55 -26.66 24.72
N ARG A 494 -13.47 -27.19 25.95
CA ARG A 494 -12.98 -26.45 27.11
C ARG A 494 -11.49 -26.09 26.99
N LEU A 495 -10.75 -26.74 26.10
CA LEU A 495 -9.32 -26.49 25.90
C LEU A 495 -9.13 -25.44 24.80
N GLN A 496 -8.94 -24.18 25.19
CA GLN A 496 -8.41 -23.13 24.31
C GLN A 496 -6.91 -23.01 24.56
N THR A 497 -6.10 -23.46 23.61
CA THR A 497 -4.64 -23.22 23.62
C THR A 497 -4.35 -21.86 22.99
N PRO A 498 -3.29 -21.16 23.43
CA PRO A 498 -2.98 -19.82 22.93
C PRO A 498 -2.62 -19.84 21.44
N PRO A 499 -2.64 -18.67 20.76
CA PRO A 499 -2.32 -18.58 19.34
C PRO A 499 -0.93 -19.04 18.92
N THR A 500 0.00 -19.08 19.86
CA THR A 500 1.37 -19.53 19.63
C THR A 500 1.47 -21.04 19.42
N VAL A 501 0.55 -21.82 20.01
CA VAL A 501 0.54 -23.30 19.94
C VAL A 501 -0.09 -23.75 18.62
N SER A 502 0.59 -24.66 17.93
CA SER A 502 0.14 -25.16 16.63
C SER A 502 -1.13 -26.03 16.70
N ILE A 503 -1.71 -26.33 15.54
CA ILE A 503 -2.84 -27.27 15.44
C ILE A 503 -2.40 -28.66 15.88
N LEU A 504 -1.24 -29.14 15.40
CA LEU A 504 -0.70 -30.45 15.74
C LEU A 504 -0.40 -30.57 17.25
N GLU A 505 0.27 -29.58 17.84
CA GLU A 505 0.56 -29.57 19.29
C GLU A 505 -0.71 -29.57 20.12
N THR A 506 -1.72 -28.80 19.70
CA THR A 506 -3.02 -28.78 20.39
C THR A 506 -3.72 -30.12 20.28
N ALA A 507 -3.68 -30.76 19.11
CA ALA A 507 -4.27 -32.07 18.91
C ALA A 507 -3.58 -33.16 19.73
N LEU A 508 -2.23 -33.16 19.79
CA LEU A 508 -1.44 -34.05 20.64
C LEU A 508 -1.77 -33.87 22.13
N ALA A 509 -1.96 -32.63 22.58
CA ALA A 509 -2.33 -32.34 23.97
C ALA A 509 -3.75 -32.82 24.32
N VAL A 510 -4.69 -32.78 23.37
CA VAL A 510 -6.08 -33.22 23.58
C VAL A 510 -6.22 -34.72 23.45
N TYR A 511 -5.49 -35.34 22.52
CA TYR A 511 -5.59 -36.75 22.20
C TYR A 511 -4.22 -37.46 22.26
N PRO A 512 -3.62 -37.58 23.45
CA PRO A 512 -2.31 -38.22 23.61
C PRO A 512 -2.29 -39.70 23.20
N GLN A 513 -3.46 -40.33 23.05
CA GLN A 513 -3.61 -41.72 22.61
C GLN A 513 -3.49 -41.93 21.10
N TYR A 514 -3.62 -40.89 20.27
CA TYR A 514 -3.46 -41.01 18.82
C TYR A 514 -2.01 -40.72 18.43
N ASP A 515 -1.48 -41.50 17.48
CA ASP A 515 -0.15 -41.29 16.89
C ASP A 515 -0.21 -40.18 15.84
N LEU A 516 -0.40 -38.94 16.31
CA LEU A 516 -0.42 -37.76 15.45
C LEU A 516 1.01 -37.29 15.16
N SER A 517 1.29 -37.01 13.89
CA SER A 517 2.61 -36.59 13.42
C SER A 517 2.50 -35.47 12.39
N GLU A 518 3.64 -34.94 11.94
CA GLU A 518 3.68 -33.86 10.94
C GLU A 518 3.10 -34.27 9.57
N VAL A 519 2.94 -35.58 9.33
CA VAL A 519 2.33 -36.13 8.12
C VAL A 519 0.84 -36.39 8.25
N THR A 520 0.25 -36.17 9.44
CA THR A 520 -1.19 -36.35 9.63
C THR A 520 -1.97 -35.37 8.74
N PRO A 521 -2.89 -35.86 7.88
CA PRO A 521 -3.68 -35.00 7.01
C PRO A 521 -4.74 -34.21 7.77
N PHE A 522 -5.18 -33.09 7.19
CA PHE A 522 -6.31 -32.34 7.73
C PHE A 522 -7.62 -33.14 7.63
N PRO A 523 -8.48 -33.12 8.66
CA PRO A 523 -9.82 -33.70 8.57
C PRO A 523 -10.68 -32.96 7.55
N VAL A 524 -11.43 -33.72 6.74
CA VAL A 524 -12.39 -33.21 5.75
C VAL A 524 -13.32 -32.14 6.31
N ALA A 525 -13.84 -32.35 7.53
CA ALA A 525 -14.78 -31.42 8.18
C ALA A 525 -14.19 -30.01 8.42
N SER A 526 -12.86 -29.87 8.39
CA SER A 526 -12.16 -28.59 8.55
C SER A 526 -11.65 -27.98 7.23
N MET A 527 -11.78 -28.70 6.11
CA MET A 527 -11.22 -28.27 4.81
C MET A 527 -11.85 -27.00 4.27
N ASP A 528 -13.16 -26.83 4.39
CA ASP A 528 -13.86 -25.60 3.97
C ASP A 528 -13.23 -24.36 4.62
N LYS A 529 -12.90 -24.46 5.91
CA LYS A 529 -12.30 -23.37 6.66
C LYS A 529 -10.84 -23.13 6.27
N LEU A 530 -10.09 -24.19 5.99
CA LEU A 530 -8.73 -24.11 5.49
C LEU A 530 -8.68 -23.39 4.12
N VAL A 531 -9.57 -23.77 3.19
CA VAL A 531 -9.73 -23.09 1.87
C VAL A 531 -10.09 -21.62 2.05
N ALA A 532 -10.98 -21.30 3.00
CA ALA A 532 -11.31 -19.92 3.30
C ALA A 532 -10.08 -19.12 3.75
N ILE A 533 -9.24 -19.67 4.63
CA ILE A 533 -8.01 -19.00 5.06
C ILE A 533 -7.05 -18.75 3.88
N PHE A 534 -6.83 -19.74 3.02
CA PHE A 534 -5.96 -19.58 1.85
C PHE A 534 -6.48 -18.53 0.87
N SER A 535 -7.78 -18.53 0.58
CA SER A 535 -8.38 -17.56 -0.35
C SER A 535 -8.43 -16.13 0.21
N VAL A 536 -8.61 -15.97 1.52
CA VAL A 536 -8.79 -14.65 2.16
C VAL A 536 -7.47 -14.04 2.59
N PHE A 537 -6.54 -14.81 3.16
CA PHE A 537 -5.32 -14.27 3.78
C PHE A 537 -4.03 -14.61 3.03
N VAL A 538 -4.01 -15.69 2.24
CA VAL A 538 -2.78 -16.12 1.53
C VAL A 538 -2.79 -15.68 0.07
N ASN A 539 -3.97 -15.62 -0.57
CA ASN A 539 -4.09 -15.11 -1.93
C ASN A 539 -3.71 -13.63 -1.99
N SER A 540 -2.63 -13.33 -2.72
CA SER A 540 -2.10 -11.96 -2.90
C SER A 540 -3.09 -10.97 -3.54
N ASN A 541 -4.14 -11.47 -4.22
CA ASN A 541 -5.18 -10.64 -4.82
C ASN A 541 -6.32 -10.32 -3.83
N SER A 542 -6.33 -10.92 -2.64
CA SER A 542 -7.30 -10.62 -1.60
C SER A 542 -7.00 -9.27 -0.93
N TYR A 543 -8.04 -8.51 -0.59
CA TYR A 543 -7.92 -7.24 0.14
C TYR A 543 -7.43 -7.41 1.58
N THR A 544 -7.52 -8.62 2.12
CA THR A 544 -7.07 -9.00 3.46
C THR A 544 -5.85 -9.92 3.41
N ALA A 545 -5.15 -9.96 2.27
CA ALA A 545 -3.94 -10.76 2.14
C ALA A 545 -2.88 -10.31 3.16
N VAL A 546 -2.33 -11.25 3.91
CA VAL A 546 -1.20 -10.99 4.80
C VAL A 546 0.07 -10.89 3.96
N SER A 547 0.99 -9.99 4.33
CA SER A 547 2.26 -9.76 3.64
C SER A 547 3.25 -10.92 3.85
N LEU A 548 3.02 -12.05 3.18
CA LEU A 548 3.87 -13.23 3.28
C LEU A 548 5.01 -13.22 2.25
N PRO A 549 6.22 -13.70 2.61
CA PRO A 549 7.34 -13.83 1.67
C PRO A 549 6.99 -14.71 0.44
N SER A 550 7.44 -14.33 -0.76
CA SER A 550 7.15 -15.08 -2.00
C SER A 550 7.58 -16.54 -1.90
N SER A 551 8.75 -16.80 -1.29
CA SER A 551 9.26 -18.16 -1.09
C SER A 551 8.33 -19.03 -0.25
N MET A 552 7.75 -18.46 0.81
CA MET A 552 6.78 -19.14 1.68
C MET A 552 5.51 -19.48 0.89
N VAL A 553 4.95 -18.51 0.17
CA VAL A 553 3.75 -18.72 -0.66
C VAL A 553 3.99 -19.77 -1.75
N LEU A 554 5.16 -19.75 -2.39
CA LEU A 554 5.53 -20.76 -3.39
C LEU A 554 5.66 -22.17 -2.79
N ARG A 555 6.27 -22.31 -1.60
CA ARG A 555 6.36 -23.60 -0.91
C ARG A 555 5.00 -24.15 -0.52
N ILE A 556 4.11 -23.29 -0.02
CA ILE A 556 2.73 -23.66 0.30
C ILE A 556 2.02 -24.12 -0.97
N ARG A 557 2.15 -23.36 -2.06
CA ARG A 557 1.55 -23.71 -3.35
C ARG A 557 2.09 -25.04 -3.89
N GLU A 558 3.37 -25.31 -3.72
CA GLU A 558 3.99 -26.59 -4.09
C GLU A 558 3.42 -27.74 -3.24
N ARG A 559 3.27 -27.56 -1.92
CA ARG A 559 2.63 -28.54 -1.03
C ARG A 559 1.16 -28.79 -1.40
N LEU A 560 0.42 -27.73 -1.72
CA LEU A 560 -0.95 -27.82 -2.22
C LEU A 560 -1.03 -28.57 -3.56
N GLY A 561 -0.09 -28.33 -4.48
CA GLY A 561 -0.02 -29.04 -5.75
C GLY A 561 0.34 -30.53 -5.62
N ARG A 562 1.00 -30.92 -4.52
CA ARG A 562 1.31 -32.32 -4.17
C ARG A 562 0.22 -32.99 -3.34
N SER A 563 -0.90 -32.31 -3.09
CA SER A 563 -1.95 -32.79 -2.17
C SER A 563 -1.45 -33.08 -0.76
N GLN A 564 -0.43 -32.35 -0.28
CA GLN A 564 0.12 -32.54 1.07
C GLN A 564 -0.52 -31.55 2.04
N LEU A 565 -1.82 -31.74 2.34
CA LEU A 565 -2.55 -30.96 3.34
C LEU A 565 -2.38 -31.56 4.74
N THR A 566 -1.18 -31.43 5.29
CA THR A 566 -0.89 -31.89 6.65
C THR A 566 -1.26 -30.85 7.70
N LEU A 567 -1.49 -31.24 8.95
CA LEU A 567 -1.84 -30.36 10.07
C LEU A 567 -0.88 -29.17 10.28
N THR A 568 0.35 -29.28 9.79
CA THR A 568 1.42 -28.28 9.94
C THR A 568 1.51 -27.29 8.77
N ILE A 569 0.66 -27.40 7.73
CA ILE A 569 0.77 -26.56 6.51
C ILE A 569 0.69 -25.06 6.79
N LEU A 570 -0.06 -24.65 7.83
CA LEU A 570 -0.25 -23.26 8.22
C LEU A 570 0.73 -22.78 9.28
N ASP A 571 1.52 -23.66 9.90
CA ASP A 571 2.36 -23.27 11.03
C ASP A 571 3.44 -22.27 10.62
N GLU A 572 4.02 -22.46 9.43
CA GLU A 572 5.00 -21.51 8.87
C GLU A 572 4.38 -20.12 8.64
N ILE A 573 3.14 -20.06 8.14
CA ILE A 573 2.41 -18.81 7.93
C ILE A 573 2.11 -18.15 9.29
N LYS A 574 1.57 -18.93 10.23
CA LYS A 574 1.22 -18.50 11.58
C LYS A 574 2.42 -17.90 12.29
N ASP A 575 3.56 -18.57 12.27
CA ASP A 575 4.78 -18.08 12.92
C ASP A 575 5.28 -16.78 12.30
N GLU A 576 5.18 -16.63 10.97
CA GLU A 576 5.53 -15.39 10.30
C GLU A 576 4.56 -14.24 10.63
N VAL A 577 3.25 -14.50 10.66
CA VAL A 577 2.25 -13.51 11.10
C VAL A 577 2.50 -13.07 12.54
N LEU A 578 2.77 -14.01 13.45
CA LEU A 578 3.11 -13.72 14.84
C LEU A 578 4.41 -12.90 14.96
N ASN A 579 5.39 -13.18 14.11
CA ASN A 579 6.62 -12.40 14.05
C ASN A 579 6.39 -10.97 13.55
N MET A 580 5.60 -10.79 12.50
CA MET A 580 5.22 -9.46 12.01
C MET A 580 4.46 -8.68 13.09
N LEU A 581 3.45 -9.30 13.71
CA LEU A 581 2.73 -8.69 14.84
C LEU A 581 3.68 -8.30 15.98
N TYR A 582 4.64 -9.14 16.32
CA TYR A 582 5.60 -8.84 17.37
C TYR A 582 6.48 -7.63 17.03
N TYR A 583 7.17 -7.67 15.89
CA TYR A 583 8.17 -6.65 15.54
C TYR A 583 7.51 -5.32 15.15
N ASP A 584 6.44 -5.35 14.36
CA ASP A 584 5.86 -4.15 13.76
C ASP A 584 4.80 -3.50 14.63
N VAL A 585 4.01 -4.30 15.36
CA VAL A 585 2.85 -3.82 16.13
C VAL A 585 3.16 -3.81 17.64
N PHE A 586 3.56 -4.94 18.20
CA PHE A 586 3.72 -5.10 19.65
C PHE A 586 4.84 -4.22 20.22
N THR A 587 5.98 -4.07 19.54
CA THR A 587 7.04 -3.15 20.03
C THR A 587 6.57 -1.70 20.16
N ARG A 588 5.54 -1.29 19.42
CA ARG A 588 4.91 0.04 19.51
C ARG A 588 3.80 0.07 20.55
N TYR A 589 3.04 -1.03 20.66
CA TYR A 589 2.02 -1.21 21.69
C TYR A 589 2.65 -1.13 23.09
N ALA A 590 3.73 -1.88 23.33
CA ALA A 590 4.45 -1.93 24.60
C ALA A 590 5.11 -0.61 25.01
N LYS A 591 5.40 0.30 24.06
CA LYS A 591 5.89 1.66 24.36
C LYS A 591 4.79 2.61 24.82
N ARG A 592 3.53 2.25 24.60
CA ARG A 592 2.36 3.07 24.89
C ARG A 592 1.67 2.66 26.19
N LYS A 593 1.72 1.37 26.52
CA LYS A 593 1.44 0.85 27.85
C LYS A 593 2.49 1.40 28.81
#